data_AF-A0A316QYJ5-F1
#
_entry.id   AF-A0A316QYJ5-F1
#
_cell.length_a   1.000
_cell.length_b   1.000
_cell.length_c   1.000
_cell.angle_alpha   90.00
_cell.angle_beta   90.00
_cell.angle_gamma   90.00
#
_symmetry.space_group_name_H-M   'P 1'
#
loop_
_entity.id
_entity.type
_entity.pdbx_description
1 polymer ?
#
loop_
_entity_poly.entity_id
_entity_poly.type
_entity_poly.pdbx_seq_one_letter_code
_entity_poly.pdbx_strand_id
1 'polypeptide(L)'
;MSLRNQKIEDLWTRKDFIMLKKISIYKRILMLLVLCTVFLLPVTRCHAEEMQYYTSGMYTYYVINEPEKEISICAISSTAKKIVIPSELDGYQVSRIGYPEGDHYEEAKKLGGDIAQCMEELVISDTVKRVQALSFYECKKLSKVTLPEDIILGYACFSGCDSWKNIVLPQNTFCEDAALPGNIDSLQISNSIFGEGVITDKVNRILLSPKQNTVFDMGGSWVSVKLKELYSSKQVTKLLFNGVDGENAVEKLYVNGRDTKVEANESRGHAVLGKVSFGEIFTVENAKAISFAKKHKITYHIKKAGKVKKAVCKKKVGKYLYTWKKVKTAVHTFKYNKKWKKNTKEVPTVYKVYGKKTKSGKYRLLAITKAKRYTTECKYIKVVPVQEW
;
A
#
# COMPACT_ATOMS: atom_id res chain seq x y z
N MET A 1 13.89 92.12 -44.03
CA MET A 1 14.14 90.79 -43.44
C MET A 1 12.90 90.26 -42.67
N SER A 2 11.65 90.48 -43.12
CA SER A 2 10.46 90.00 -42.37
C SER A 2 9.34 89.31 -43.18
N LEU A 3 9.36 89.28 -44.51
CA LEU A 3 8.30 88.63 -45.30
C LEU A 3 8.61 87.19 -45.75
N ARG A 4 9.88 86.75 -45.67
CA ARG A 4 10.29 85.40 -46.12
C ARG A 4 10.21 84.33 -45.02
N ASN A 5 10.26 84.72 -43.75
CA ASN A 5 10.19 83.78 -42.61
C ASN A 5 8.75 83.40 -42.24
N GLN A 6 7.79 84.34 -42.33
CA GLN A 6 6.37 84.07 -42.03
C GLN A 6 5.74 83.03 -42.98
N LYS A 7 6.12 83.03 -44.26
CA LYS A 7 5.57 82.11 -45.27
C LYS A 7 6.12 80.68 -45.13
N ILE A 8 7.29 80.52 -44.51
CA ILE A 8 7.91 79.22 -44.26
C ILE A 8 7.27 78.60 -43.00
N GLU A 9 7.15 79.35 -41.90
CA GLU A 9 6.49 78.85 -40.67
C GLU A 9 5.06 78.35 -40.90
N ASP A 10 4.28 79.03 -41.76
CA ASP A 10 2.89 78.66 -42.06
C ASP A 10 2.76 77.42 -42.98
N LEU A 11 3.82 77.07 -43.72
CA LEU A 11 3.89 75.84 -44.52
C LEU A 11 4.31 74.61 -43.69
N TRP A 12 5.10 74.82 -42.64
CA TRP A 12 5.49 73.76 -41.69
C TRP A 12 4.30 73.36 -40.81
N THR A 13 3.57 74.33 -40.24
CA THR A 13 2.38 74.08 -39.40
C THR A 13 1.26 73.33 -40.15
N ARG A 14 1.04 73.64 -41.43
CA ARG A 14 -0.01 73.00 -42.24
C ARG A 14 0.32 71.55 -42.64
N LYS A 15 1.60 71.25 -42.90
CA LYS A 15 2.07 69.87 -43.17
C LYS A 15 2.03 69.02 -41.91
N ASP A 16 2.43 69.56 -40.77
CA ASP A 16 2.39 68.87 -39.48
C ASP A 16 0.95 68.58 -39.04
N PHE A 17 0.01 69.50 -39.30
CA PHE A 17 -1.41 69.27 -39.02
C PHE A 17 -2.04 68.16 -39.89
N ILE A 18 -1.64 68.05 -41.17
CA ILE A 18 -2.07 66.97 -42.07
C ILE A 18 -1.43 65.64 -41.67
N MET A 19 -0.17 65.64 -41.24
CA MET A 19 0.53 64.46 -40.71
C MET A 19 -0.14 63.94 -39.42
N LEU A 20 -0.49 64.83 -38.48
CA LEU A 20 -1.17 64.47 -37.24
C LEU A 20 -2.59 63.92 -37.48
N LYS A 21 -3.35 64.47 -38.44
CA LYS A 21 -4.65 63.90 -38.85
C LYS A 21 -4.51 62.53 -39.50
N LYS A 22 -3.49 62.31 -40.35
CA LYS A 22 -3.19 60.99 -40.92
C LYS A 22 -2.83 59.97 -39.84
N ILE A 23 -1.98 60.32 -38.88
CA ILE A 23 -1.61 59.44 -37.75
C ILE A 23 -2.83 59.06 -36.91
N SER A 24 -3.77 60.01 -36.68
CA SER A 24 -5.02 59.75 -35.96
C SER A 24 -5.95 58.80 -36.72
N ILE A 25 -6.07 58.95 -38.04
CA ILE A 25 -6.87 58.05 -38.90
C ILE A 25 -6.23 56.65 -38.96
N TYR A 26 -4.91 56.55 -39.11
CA TYR A 26 -4.19 55.27 -39.07
C TYR A 26 -4.33 54.57 -37.72
N LYS A 27 -4.30 55.30 -36.59
CA LYS A 27 -4.59 54.72 -35.27
C LYS A 27 -6.03 54.20 -35.16
N ARG A 28 -7.02 54.91 -35.72
CA ARG A 28 -8.41 54.45 -35.73
C ARG A 28 -8.62 53.22 -36.61
N ILE A 29 -7.99 53.16 -37.78
CA ILE A 29 -8.02 52.00 -38.68
C ILE A 29 -7.29 50.81 -38.05
N LEU A 30 -6.12 51.03 -37.46
CA LEU A 30 -5.38 50.00 -36.73
C LEU A 30 -6.17 49.46 -35.54
N MET A 31 -6.84 50.33 -34.78
CA MET A 31 -7.68 49.94 -33.65
C MET A 31 -8.93 49.17 -34.12
N LEU A 32 -9.54 49.54 -35.24
CA LEU A 32 -10.65 48.80 -35.87
C LEU A 32 -10.21 47.45 -36.42
N LEU A 33 -9.03 47.36 -37.04
CA LEU A 33 -8.45 46.11 -37.51
C LEU A 33 -8.13 45.17 -36.35
N VAL A 34 -7.57 45.70 -35.25
CA VAL A 34 -7.32 44.94 -34.01
C VAL A 34 -8.64 44.46 -33.39
N LEU A 35 -9.70 45.29 -33.38
CA LEU A 35 -11.02 44.89 -32.90
C LEU A 35 -11.65 43.79 -33.77
N CYS A 36 -11.55 43.91 -35.10
CA CYS A 36 -12.03 42.90 -36.03
C CYS A 36 -11.26 41.58 -35.87
N THR A 37 -9.94 41.61 -35.62
CA THR A 37 -9.17 40.39 -35.34
C THR A 37 -9.56 39.73 -34.02
N VAL A 38 -9.92 40.52 -32.98
CA VAL A 38 -10.38 39.98 -31.69
C VAL A 38 -11.76 39.33 -31.80
N PHE A 39 -12.64 39.83 -32.69
CA PHE A 39 -13.95 39.24 -32.97
C PHE A 39 -13.93 38.08 -33.99
N LEU A 40 -12.86 37.97 -34.79
CA LEU A 40 -12.66 36.87 -35.76
C LEU A 40 -11.77 35.74 -35.23
N LEU A 41 -11.18 35.87 -34.03
CA LEU A 41 -10.67 34.70 -33.34
C LEU A 41 -11.86 33.77 -33.10
N PRO A 42 -11.84 32.52 -33.60
CA PRO A 42 -12.83 31.56 -33.19
C PRO A 42 -12.72 31.51 -31.67
N VAL A 43 -13.79 31.91 -30.98
CA VAL A 43 -13.97 31.55 -29.59
C VAL A 43 -14.02 30.04 -29.64
N THR A 44 -12.87 29.38 -29.49
CA THR A 44 -12.82 27.98 -29.16
C THR A 44 -13.53 27.92 -27.83
N ARG A 45 -14.84 27.64 -27.88
CA ARG A 45 -15.57 27.14 -26.73
C ARG A 45 -14.70 26.00 -26.25
N CYS A 46 -14.08 26.18 -25.08
CA CYS A 46 -13.63 25.06 -24.30
C CYS A 46 -14.91 24.30 -23.96
N HIS A 47 -15.32 23.40 -24.85
CA HIS A 47 -16.32 22.41 -24.53
C HIS A 47 -15.56 21.45 -23.63
N ALA A 48 -15.81 21.52 -22.33
CA ALA A 48 -15.59 20.34 -21.51
C ALA A 48 -16.47 19.27 -22.14
N GLU A 49 -15.88 18.27 -22.79
CA GLU A 49 -16.65 17.12 -23.26
C GLU A 49 -17.33 16.50 -22.04
N GLU A 50 -18.67 16.51 -22.04
CA GLU A 50 -19.43 15.83 -21.00
C GLU A 50 -19.07 14.34 -21.05
N MET A 51 -18.62 13.81 -19.92
CA MET A 51 -18.20 12.42 -19.86
C MET A 51 -19.38 11.48 -20.11
N GLN A 52 -19.27 10.67 -21.16
CA GLN A 52 -20.28 9.71 -21.54
C GLN A 52 -20.13 8.41 -20.77
N TYR A 53 -21.24 7.90 -20.22
CA TYR A 53 -21.32 6.62 -19.52
C TYR A 53 -22.05 5.59 -20.38
N TYR A 54 -21.56 4.36 -20.34
CA TYR A 54 -22.07 3.20 -21.07
C TYR A 54 -22.46 2.11 -20.08
N THR A 55 -23.42 1.25 -20.45
CA THR A 55 -23.85 0.14 -19.60
C THR A 55 -23.77 -1.17 -20.37
N SER A 56 -23.14 -2.17 -19.76
CA SER A 56 -23.03 -3.53 -20.29
C SER A 56 -23.30 -4.55 -19.19
N GLY A 57 -24.43 -5.24 -19.32
CA GLY A 57 -24.98 -6.10 -18.27
C GLY A 57 -25.18 -5.34 -16.96
N MET A 58 -24.47 -5.75 -15.92
CA MET A 58 -24.54 -5.16 -14.57
C MET A 58 -23.57 -3.99 -14.36
N TYR A 59 -22.69 -3.70 -15.32
CA TYR A 59 -21.64 -2.69 -15.16
C TYR A 59 -22.00 -1.42 -15.92
N THR A 60 -21.80 -0.27 -15.28
CA THR A 60 -21.73 1.02 -15.96
C THR A 60 -20.28 1.49 -15.95
N TYR A 61 -19.79 1.97 -17.08
CA TYR A 61 -18.41 2.36 -17.29
C TYR A 61 -18.29 3.62 -18.14
N TYR A 62 -17.10 4.22 -18.16
CA TYR A 62 -16.74 5.28 -19.11
C TYR A 62 -15.39 4.96 -19.75
N VAL A 63 -15.15 5.49 -20.94
CA VAL A 63 -13.88 5.34 -21.66
C VAL A 63 -12.87 6.32 -21.09
N ILE A 64 -11.72 5.80 -20.65
CA ILE A 64 -10.58 6.59 -20.17
C ILE A 64 -9.72 7.02 -21.35
N ASN A 65 -9.43 6.07 -22.25
CA ASN A 65 -8.58 6.27 -23.40
C ASN A 65 -9.09 5.42 -24.56
N GLU A 66 -9.68 6.06 -25.56
CA GLU A 66 -10.24 5.38 -26.72
C GLU A 66 -9.15 4.70 -27.59
N PRO A 67 -8.03 5.38 -27.96
CA PRO A 67 -6.92 4.72 -28.66
C PRO A 67 -6.37 3.46 -27.98
N GLU A 68 -6.22 3.48 -26.64
CA GLU A 68 -5.70 2.34 -25.87
C GLU A 68 -6.81 1.33 -25.50
N LYS A 69 -8.07 1.63 -25.82
CA LYS A 69 -9.26 0.88 -25.43
C LYS A 69 -9.29 0.59 -23.93
N GLU A 70 -9.14 1.63 -23.11
CA GLU A 70 -9.21 1.53 -21.66
C GLU A 70 -10.48 2.14 -21.07
N ILE A 71 -11.07 1.46 -20.08
CA ILE A 71 -12.29 1.90 -19.39
C ILE A 71 -12.15 1.85 -17.87
N SER A 72 -13.01 2.63 -17.19
CA SER A 72 -13.24 2.54 -15.75
C SER A 72 -14.68 2.10 -15.47
N ILE A 73 -14.86 1.09 -14.63
CA ILE A 73 -16.20 0.70 -14.14
C ILE A 73 -16.58 1.60 -12.97
N CYS A 74 -17.65 2.38 -13.10
CA CYS A 74 -18.08 3.36 -12.11
C CYS A 74 -19.42 3.03 -11.42
N ALA A 75 -20.20 2.07 -11.91
CA ALA A 75 -21.38 1.56 -11.21
C ALA A 75 -21.56 0.05 -11.41
N ILE A 76 -22.16 -0.61 -10.42
CA ILE A 76 -22.51 -2.03 -10.48
C ILE A 76 -23.93 -2.22 -9.94
N SER A 77 -24.85 -2.55 -10.84
CA SER A 77 -26.26 -2.82 -10.52
C SER A 77 -26.45 -4.32 -10.31
N SER A 78 -26.21 -4.78 -9.10
CA SER A 78 -26.34 -6.19 -8.72
C SER A 78 -26.57 -6.36 -7.22
N THR A 79 -27.26 -7.43 -6.86
CA THR A 79 -27.44 -7.89 -5.47
C THR A 79 -26.56 -9.08 -5.13
N ALA A 80 -25.66 -9.47 -6.04
CA ALA A 80 -24.76 -10.59 -5.84
C ALA A 80 -23.81 -10.33 -4.66
N LYS A 81 -23.60 -11.36 -3.84
CA LYS A 81 -22.65 -11.32 -2.71
C LYS A 81 -21.20 -11.36 -3.16
N LYS A 82 -20.93 -11.94 -4.33
CA LYS A 82 -19.59 -12.02 -4.92
C LYS A 82 -19.58 -11.30 -6.25
N ILE A 83 -18.65 -10.37 -6.39
CA ILE A 83 -18.41 -9.62 -7.62
C ILE A 83 -17.02 -9.94 -8.13
N VAL A 84 -16.94 -10.23 -9.43
CA VAL A 84 -15.69 -10.33 -10.16
C VAL A 84 -15.67 -9.17 -11.13
N ILE A 85 -14.69 -8.28 -11.01
CA ILE A 85 -14.46 -7.22 -11.99
C ILE A 85 -13.76 -7.88 -13.19
N PRO A 86 -14.35 -7.87 -14.39
CA PRO A 86 -13.73 -8.54 -15.53
C PRO A 86 -12.46 -7.81 -15.98
N SER A 87 -11.56 -8.50 -16.68
CA SER A 87 -10.37 -7.90 -17.28
C SER A 87 -10.71 -7.09 -18.55
N GLU A 88 -11.80 -7.46 -19.21
CA GLU A 88 -12.28 -6.86 -20.45
C GLU A 88 -13.81 -6.72 -20.40
N LEU A 89 -14.34 -5.64 -20.98
CA LEU A 89 -15.77 -5.42 -21.17
C LEU A 89 -15.97 -4.69 -22.51
N ASP A 90 -16.85 -5.21 -23.35
CA ASP A 90 -17.19 -4.64 -24.67
C ASP A 90 -15.98 -4.38 -25.59
N GLY A 91 -14.93 -5.19 -25.50
CA GLY A 91 -13.70 -5.03 -26.29
C GLY A 91 -12.71 -4.01 -25.72
N TYR A 92 -12.98 -3.47 -24.52
CA TYR A 92 -12.09 -2.56 -23.79
C TYR A 92 -11.49 -3.25 -22.57
N GLN A 93 -10.23 -2.95 -22.27
CA GLN A 93 -9.57 -3.36 -21.06
C GLN A 93 -10.11 -2.57 -19.86
N VAL A 94 -10.51 -3.27 -18.79
CA VAL A 94 -10.86 -2.63 -17.52
C VAL A 94 -9.57 -2.29 -16.78
N SER A 95 -9.19 -1.01 -16.78
CA SER A 95 -7.95 -0.53 -16.14
C SER A 95 -8.21 0.22 -14.83
N ARG A 96 -9.44 0.70 -14.59
CA ARG A 96 -9.81 1.39 -13.34
C ARG A 96 -11.18 0.98 -12.80
N ILE A 97 -11.41 1.27 -11.52
CA ILE A 97 -12.71 1.18 -10.87
C ILE A 97 -12.99 2.52 -10.18
N GLY A 98 -14.19 3.04 -10.36
CA GLY A 98 -14.70 4.28 -9.76
C GLY A 98 -14.98 5.38 -10.79
N TYR A 99 -15.59 6.45 -10.31
CA TYR A 99 -15.84 7.67 -11.08
C TYR A 99 -14.55 8.45 -11.31
N PRO A 100 -14.49 9.32 -12.34
CA PRO A 100 -13.32 10.17 -12.57
C PRO A 100 -13.02 11.04 -11.37
N GLU A 101 -11.74 11.15 -11.05
CA GLU A 101 -11.20 12.11 -10.10
C GLU A 101 -10.51 13.24 -10.84
N GLY A 102 -10.86 14.48 -10.48
CA GLY A 102 -10.05 15.65 -10.82
C GLY A 102 -8.77 15.70 -9.98
N ASP A 103 -8.07 16.83 -10.03
CA ASP A 103 -6.83 17.04 -9.23
C ASP A 103 -7.09 17.08 -7.71
N HIS A 104 -8.36 17.15 -7.29
CA HIS A 104 -8.80 17.24 -5.91
C HIS A 104 -9.90 16.20 -5.60
N TYR A 105 -9.87 15.63 -4.39
CA TYR A 105 -10.81 14.60 -3.94
C TYR A 105 -12.24 15.10 -3.64
N GLU A 106 -12.52 16.40 -3.79
CA GLU A 106 -13.83 16.98 -3.45
C GLU A 106 -14.97 16.47 -4.34
N GLU A 107 -14.64 16.01 -5.55
CA GLU A 107 -15.60 15.45 -6.50
C GLU A 107 -15.65 13.92 -6.49
N ALA A 108 -14.87 13.27 -5.61
CA ALA A 108 -14.82 11.81 -5.55
C ALA A 108 -16.19 11.23 -5.16
N LYS A 109 -16.58 10.14 -5.84
CA LYS A 109 -17.89 9.51 -5.69
C LYS A 109 -17.75 8.05 -5.33
N LYS A 110 -18.65 7.57 -4.47
CA LYS A 110 -18.84 6.14 -4.27
C LYS A 110 -19.23 5.49 -5.59
N LEU A 111 -18.88 4.21 -5.76
CA LEU A 111 -19.34 3.41 -6.88
C LEU A 111 -20.87 3.42 -6.93
N GLY A 112 -21.44 3.67 -8.11
CA GLY A 112 -22.87 3.72 -8.33
C GLY A 112 -23.54 2.35 -8.30
N GLY A 113 -24.88 2.36 -8.35
CA GLY A 113 -25.70 1.15 -8.26
C GLY A 113 -25.91 0.68 -6.82
N ASP A 114 -26.46 -0.52 -6.66
CA ASP A 114 -26.89 -1.05 -5.35
C ASP A 114 -25.86 -1.94 -4.66
N ILE A 115 -24.71 -2.19 -5.31
CA ILE A 115 -23.79 -3.26 -4.91
C ILE A 115 -23.19 -3.07 -3.52
N ALA A 116 -23.00 -1.81 -3.08
CA ALA A 116 -22.39 -1.47 -1.80
C ALA A 116 -23.16 -2.07 -0.61
N GLN A 117 -24.47 -2.33 -0.78
CA GLN A 117 -25.34 -2.88 0.27
C GLN A 117 -25.28 -4.41 0.37
N CYS A 118 -24.76 -5.09 -0.64
CA CYS A 118 -24.88 -6.55 -0.80
C CYS A 118 -23.54 -7.28 -0.86
N MET A 119 -22.49 -6.64 -1.38
CA MET A 119 -21.22 -7.30 -1.68
C MET A 119 -20.47 -7.74 -0.42
N GLU A 120 -20.10 -9.02 -0.39
CA GLU A 120 -19.30 -9.67 0.66
C GLU A 120 -17.90 -10.05 0.16
N GLU A 121 -17.75 -10.37 -1.13
CA GLU A 121 -16.48 -10.73 -1.79
C GLU A 121 -16.29 -9.95 -3.10
N LEU A 122 -15.14 -9.30 -3.24
CA LEU A 122 -14.70 -8.61 -4.45
C LEU A 122 -13.44 -9.27 -5.02
N VAL A 123 -13.44 -9.57 -6.31
CA VAL A 123 -12.27 -10.06 -7.04
C VAL A 123 -11.94 -9.05 -8.13
N ILE A 124 -10.79 -8.39 -8.01
CA ILE A 124 -10.30 -7.42 -8.98
C ILE A 124 -9.31 -8.13 -9.91
N SER A 125 -9.56 -8.06 -11.23
CA SER A 125 -8.71 -8.69 -12.25
C SER A 125 -7.37 -7.95 -12.43
N ASP A 126 -6.39 -8.61 -13.07
CA ASP A 126 -4.99 -8.17 -13.21
C ASP A 126 -4.75 -6.97 -14.13
N THR A 127 -5.70 -6.67 -15.00
CA THR A 127 -5.67 -5.46 -15.84
C THR A 127 -5.95 -4.19 -15.04
N VAL A 128 -6.67 -4.28 -13.92
CA VAL A 128 -7.04 -3.11 -13.12
C VAL A 128 -5.80 -2.56 -12.41
N LYS A 129 -5.48 -1.29 -12.69
CA LYS A 129 -4.31 -0.57 -12.16
C LYS A 129 -4.66 0.34 -11.01
N ARG A 130 -5.91 0.83 -10.93
CA ARG A 130 -6.32 1.77 -9.89
C ARG A 130 -7.75 1.53 -9.42
N VAL A 131 -7.94 1.52 -8.11
CA VAL A 131 -9.23 1.78 -7.47
C VAL A 131 -9.25 3.26 -7.12
N GLN A 132 -10.19 4.01 -7.70
CA GLN A 132 -10.33 5.44 -7.50
C GLN A 132 -10.83 5.74 -6.08
N ALA A 133 -10.49 6.92 -5.57
CA ALA A 133 -10.97 7.44 -4.29
C ALA A 133 -12.47 7.22 -4.05
N LEU A 134 -12.79 6.91 -2.80
CA LEU A 134 -14.14 6.61 -2.31
C LEU A 134 -14.92 5.48 -3.02
N SER A 135 -14.36 4.79 -4.03
CA SER A 135 -15.10 3.80 -4.85
C SER A 135 -15.89 2.79 -4.01
N PHE A 136 -15.28 2.17 -3.01
CA PHE A 136 -15.93 1.19 -2.13
C PHE A 136 -16.19 1.75 -0.73
N TYR A 137 -16.27 3.07 -0.58
CA TYR A 137 -16.47 3.72 0.71
C TYR A 137 -17.77 3.25 1.41
N GLU A 138 -17.63 2.77 2.64
CA GLU A 138 -18.69 2.17 3.46
C GLU A 138 -19.39 0.94 2.85
N CYS A 139 -18.69 0.10 2.06
CA CYS A 139 -19.19 -1.23 1.73
C CYS A 139 -19.12 -2.17 2.95
N LYS A 140 -19.99 -1.96 3.94
CA LYS A 140 -19.92 -2.56 5.29
C LYS A 140 -19.95 -4.09 5.34
N LYS A 141 -20.49 -4.74 4.31
CA LYS A 141 -20.52 -6.22 4.20
C LYS A 141 -19.28 -6.80 3.53
N LEU A 142 -18.46 -5.99 2.87
CA LEU A 142 -17.28 -6.45 2.15
C LEU A 142 -16.28 -7.03 3.16
N SER A 143 -16.05 -8.33 3.06
CA SER A 143 -15.21 -9.08 4.00
C SER A 143 -13.97 -9.69 3.35
N LYS A 144 -13.96 -9.77 2.02
CA LYS A 144 -12.87 -10.36 1.25
C LYS A 144 -12.66 -9.61 -0.05
N VAL A 145 -11.42 -9.14 -0.26
CA VAL A 145 -10.99 -8.51 -1.51
C VAL A 145 -9.78 -9.27 -2.03
N THR A 146 -9.80 -9.61 -3.31
CA THR A 146 -8.64 -10.12 -4.04
C THR A 146 -8.13 -8.99 -4.94
N LEU A 147 -6.88 -8.58 -4.70
CA LEU A 147 -6.22 -7.47 -5.39
C LEU A 147 -5.14 -8.01 -6.35
N PRO A 148 -4.94 -7.38 -7.53
CA PRO A 148 -3.83 -7.72 -8.42
C PRO A 148 -2.51 -7.10 -7.95
N GLU A 149 -1.38 -7.61 -8.45
CA GLU A 149 -0.06 -6.98 -8.22
C GLU A 149 -0.03 -5.57 -8.85
N ASP A 150 0.82 -4.68 -8.30
CA ASP A 150 1.01 -3.30 -8.75
C ASP A 150 -0.24 -2.40 -8.69
N ILE A 151 -1.27 -2.78 -7.93
CA ILE A 151 -2.49 -1.99 -7.77
C ILE A 151 -2.25 -0.68 -6.99
N ILE A 152 -2.89 0.39 -7.45
CA ILE A 152 -3.00 1.66 -6.72
C ILE A 152 -4.37 1.75 -6.04
N LEU A 153 -4.37 1.97 -4.72
CA LEU A 153 -5.57 2.18 -3.93
C LEU A 153 -5.71 3.67 -3.62
N GLY A 154 -6.73 4.31 -4.20
CA GLY A 154 -6.97 5.74 -4.07
C GLY A 154 -7.49 6.16 -2.70
N TYR A 155 -7.51 7.48 -2.47
CA TYR A 155 -7.93 8.08 -1.21
C TYR A 155 -9.23 7.49 -0.65
N ALA A 156 -9.18 6.98 0.58
CA ALA A 156 -10.34 6.43 1.29
C ALA A 156 -11.17 5.37 0.52
N CYS A 157 -10.61 4.72 -0.51
CA CYS A 157 -11.38 3.87 -1.42
C CYS A 157 -12.04 2.66 -0.74
N PHE A 158 -11.48 2.13 0.35
CA PHE A 158 -12.10 1.10 1.19
C PHE A 158 -12.39 1.57 2.63
N SER A 159 -12.37 2.87 2.91
CA SER A 159 -12.71 3.38 4.23
C SER A 159 -14.15 3.00 4.60
N GLY A 160 -14.39 2.61 5.86
CA GLY A 160 -15.69 2.09 6.34
C GLY A 160 -16.06 0.67 5.87
N CYS A 161 -15.17 -0.07 5.21
CA CYS A 161 -15.35 -1.50 4.91
C CYS A 161 -15.07 -2.38 6.14
N ASP A 162 -15.85 -2.21 7.21
CA ASP A 162 -15.55 -2.74 8.56
C ASP A 162 -15.50 -4.28 8.69
N SER A 163 -16.01 -4.99 7.68
CA SER A 163 -15.96 -6.46 7.63
C SER A 163 -14.65 -7.00 7.04
N TRP A 164 -13.87 -6.18 6.32
CA TRP A 164 -12.62 -6.61 5.67
C TRP A 164 -11.43 -6.53 6.64
N LYS A 165 -11.42 -7.45 7.60
CA LYS A 165 -10.47 -7.42 8.73
C LYS A 165 -9.14 -8.11 8.48
N ASN A 166 -9.05 -8.95 7.46
CA ASN A 166 -7.83 -9.71 7.12
C ASN A 166 -7.38 -9.33 5.71
N ILE A 167 -6.37 -8.47 5.64
CA ILE A 167 -5.92 -7.83 4.42
C ILE A 167 -4.57 -8.41 4.01
N VAL A 168 -4.45 -8.79 2.75
CA VAL A 168 -3.19 -9.16 2.13
C VAL A 168 -2.96 -8.20 0.97
N LEU A 169 -2.03 -7.27 1.13
CA LEU A 169 -1.62 -6.41 0.03
C LEU A 169 -0.63 -7.16 -0.86
N PRO A 170 -0.87 -7.19 -2.18
CA PRO A 170 0.03 -7.81 -3.13
C PRO A 170 1.36 -7.03 -3.25
N GLN A 171 2.20 -7.42 -4.21
CA GLN A 171 3.46 -6.72 -4.43
C GLN A 171 3.22 -5.32 -5.01
N ASN A 172 4.08 -4.39 -4.59
CA ASN A 172 4.12 -3.02 -5.08
C ASN A 172 2.78 -2.27 -4.99
N THR A 173 1.89 -2.67 -4.06
CA THR A 173 0.67 -1.91 -3.79
C THR A 173 1.02 -0.52 -3.30
N PHE A 174 0.50 0.49 -3.97
CA PHE A 174 0.52 1.87 -3.52
C PHE A 174 -0.81 2.19 -2.85
N CYS A 175 -0.80 2.87 -1.71
CA CYS A 175 -2.00 3.30 -1.00
C CYS A 175 -1.94 4.81 -0.82
N GLU A 176 -3.01 5.49 -1.19
CA GLU A 176 -3.23 6.87 -0.79
C GLU A 176 -3.84 6.91 0.62
N ASP A 177 -4.02 8.12 1.14
CA ASP A 177 -4.42 8.33 2.52
C ASP A 177 -5.77 7.66 2.82
N ALA A 178 -5.85 7.00 3.98
CA ALA A 178 -7.02 6.24 4.45
C ALA A 178 -7.56 5.17 3.47
N ALA A 179 -6.79 4.73 2.47
CA ALA A 179 -7.28 3.79 1.44
C ALA A 179 -7.79 2.45 1.97
N LEU A 180 -7.32 2.00 3.14
CA LEU A 180 -7.73 0.75 3.80
C LEU A 180 -8.82 0.99 4.85
N PRO A 181 -9.63 -0.03 5.19
CA PRO A 181 -10.60 0.10 6.29
C PRO A 181 -9.90 0.27 7.65
N GLY A 182 -10.62 0.89 8.60
CA GLY A 182 -10.22 0.91 10.00
C GLY A 182 -10.43 -0.46 10.69
N ASN A 183 -9.93 -0.59 11.93
CA ASN A 183 -10.14 -1.78 12.79
C ASN A 183 -9.72 -3.13 12.19
N ILE A 184 -8.53 -3.19 11.59
CA ILE A 184 -7.97 -4.39 10.94
C ILE A 184 -7.46 -5.41 11.97
N ASP A 185 -7.80 -6.69 11.79
CA ASP A 185 -7.26 -7.79 12.61
C ASP A 185 -5.86 -8.21 12.16
N SER A 186 -5.64 -8.32 10.85
CA SER A 186 -4.34 -8.67 10.29
C SER A 186 -4.12 -8.00 8.94
N LEU A 187 -2.98 -7.31 8.81
CA LEU A 187 -2.51 -6.73 7.56
C LEU A 187 -1.18 -7.38 7.16
N GLN A 188 -1.14 -8.03 6.00
CA GLN A 188 0.08 -8.59 5.42
C GLN A 188 0.56 -7.71 4.28
N ILE A 189 1.83 -7.29 4.35
CA ILE A 189 2.47 -6.42 3.35
C ILE A 189 3.79 -7.00 2.90
N SER A 190 4.17 -6.70 1.65
CA SER A 190 5.40 -7.22 1.04
C SER A 190 6.48 -6.15 0.82
N ASN A 191 6.11 -4.87 0.84
CA ASN A 191 6.98 -3.69 0.75
C ASN A 191 6.48 -2.60 1.71
N SER A 192 7.27 -1.53 1.90
CA SER A 192 6.81 -0.32 2.60
C SER A 192 5.55 0.22 1.92
N ILE A 193 4.56 0.60 2.71
CA ILE A 193 3.42 1.37 2.25
C ILE A 193 3.81 2.84 2.32
N PHE A 194 3.52 3.61 1.28
CA PHE A 194 3.66 5.08 1.29
C PHE A 194 2.26 5.70 1.42
N GLY A 195 2.15 6.94 1.90
CA GLY A 195 0.87 7.61 2.19
C GLY A 195 0.73 7.96 3.67
N GLU A 196 0.04 9.06 4.00
CA GLU A 196 -0.20 9.47 5.38
C GLU A 196 -1.49 8.82 5.89
N GLY A 197 -1.46 8.23 7.09
CA GLY A 197 -2.69 7.67 7.68
C GLY A 197 -3.33 6.56 6.85
N VAL A 198 -2.57 5.80 6.05
CA VAL A 198 -3.08 4.61 5.34
C VAL A 198 -3.68 3.61 6.32
N ILE A 199 -3.02 3.47 7.46
CA ILE A 199 -3.48 2.66 8.57
C ILE A 199 -4.09 3.60 9.60
N THR A 200 -5.42 3.60 9.70
CA THR A 200 -6.19 4.37 10.68
C THR A 200 -6.69 3.50 11.82
N ASP A 201 -7.10 4.14 12.92
CA ASP A 201 -7.67 3.50 14.11
C ASP A 201 -6.77 2.44 14.76
N LYS A 202 -7.05 1.17 14.48
CA LYS A 202 -6.51 0.03 15.19
C LYS A 202 -6.15 -1.08 14.23
N VAL A 203 -4.89 -1.51 14.32
CA VAL A 203 -4.43 -2.74 13.69
C VAL A 203 -3.90 -3.69 14.75
N ASN A 204 -4.52 -4.86 14.85
CA ASN A 204 -4.09 -5.87 15.83
C ASN A 204 -2.75 -6.49 15.40
N ARG A 205 -2.58 -6.79 14.11
CA ARG A 205 -1.36 -7.46 13.62
C ARG A 205 -0.93 -6.94 12.26
N ILE A 206 0.36 -6.69 12.10
CA ILE A 206 1.00 -6.50 10.79
C ILE A 206 2.02 -7.61 10.56
N LEU A 207 2.03 -8.19 9.35
CA LEU A 207 2.99 -9.20 8.90
C LEU A 207 3.78 -8.68 7.70
N LEU A 208 5.09 -8.51 7.88
CA LEU A 208 6.05 -8.08 6.86
C LEU A 208 6.63 -9.32 6.17
N SER A 209 6.18 -9.57 4.95
CA SER A 209 6.42 -10.79 4.18
C SER A 209 7.04 -10.53 2.78
N PRO A 210 8.17 -9.81 2.70
CA PRO A 210 8.80 -9.52 1.42
C PRO A 210 9.28 -10.81 0.71
N LYS A 211 9.21 -10.83 -0.63
CA LYS A 211 9.74 -11.95 -1.45
C LYS A 211 11.28 -11.96 -1.49
N GLN A 212 11.92 -10.83 -1.19
CA GLN A 212 13.37 -10.64 -1.22
C GLN A 212 13.87 -9.87 0.01
N ASN A 213 15.18 -9.64 0.09
CA ASN A 213 15.76 -8.84 1.15
C ASN A 213 15.27 -7.38 1.05
N THR A 214 14.57 -6.90 2.08
CA THR A 214 13.84 -5.62 2.01
C THR A 214 14.07 -4.78 3.27
N VAL A 215 14.19 -3.48 3.07
CA VAL A 215 14.09 -2.47 4.13
C VAL A 215 12.64 -2.03 4.20
N PHE A 216 12.06 -2.07 5.39
CA PHE A 216 10.74 -1.49 5.64
C PHE A 216 10.93 -0.13 6.30
N ASP A 217 10.46 0.91 5.61
CA ASP A 217 10.20 2.20 6.19
C ASP A 217 8.78 2.18 6.72
N MET A 218 8.69 2.22 8.03
CA MET A 218 7.43 2.26 8.75
C MET A 218 7.25 3.69 9.28
N GLY A 219 7.33 4.67 8.38
CA GLY A 219 7.13 6.11 8.64
C GLY A 219 5.65 6.49 8.56
N GLY A 220 5.33 7.59 7.85
CA GLY A 220 4.01 8.24 7.75
C GLY A 220 2.76 7.36 7.51
N SER A 221 2.92 6.09 7.17
CA SER A 221 1.84 5.15 6.81
C SER A 221 1.01 4.63 7.99
N TRP A 222 1.41 4.88 9.24
CA TRP A 222 0.71 4.42 10.46
C TRP A 222 0.68 5.44 11.60
N VAL A 223 0.78 6.72 11.23
CA VAL A 223 0.63 7.89 12.11
C VAL A 223 -0.50 7.63 13.10
N SER A 224 -0.22 7.74 14.41
CA SER A 224 -1.17 7.59 15.52
C SER A 224 -1.74 6.19 15.84
N VAL A 225 -1.21 5.10 15.24
CA VAL A 225 -1.73 3.75 15.51
C VAL A 225 -0.95 3.03 16.60
N LYS A 226 -1.68 2.53 17.61
CA LYS A 226 -1.15 1.55 18.55
C LYS A 226 -1.20 0.15 17.94
N LEU A 227 -0.08 -0.31 17.42
CA LEU A 227 0.07 -1.64 16.85
C LEU A 227 0.31 -2.67 17.95
N LYS A 228 -0.56 -3.68 18.05
CA LYS A 228 -0.37 -4.74 19.07
C LYS A 228 0.77 -5.68 18.70
N GLU A 229 0.80 -6.15 17.46
CA GLU A 229 1.79 -7.13 17.01
C GLU A 229 2.37 -6.76 15.64
N LEU A 230 3.69 -6.60 15.55
CA LEU A 230 4.42 -6.45 14.28
C LEU A 230 5.33 -7.64 14.04
N TYR A 231 5.10 -8.38 12.97
CA TYR A 231 5.90 -9.54 12.58
C TYR A 231 6.81 -9.23 11.41
N SER A 232 8.10 -9.18 11.66
CA SER A 232 9.14 -9.12 10.65
C SER A 232 9.64 -10.52 10.31
N SER A 233 9.59 -10.89 9.03
CA SER A 233 10.21 -12.12 8.53
C SER A 233 11.75 -12.05 8.53
N LYS A 234 12.41 -13.12 8.07
CA LYS A 234 13.88 -13.21 7.99
C LYS A 234 14.48 -12.39 6.85
N GLN A 235 13.66 -12.12 5.84
CA GLN A 235 14.00 -11.37 4.64
C GLN A 235 14.04 -9.87 4.91
N VAL A 236 13.41 -9.39 5.98
CA VAL A 236 13.53 -7.98 6.39
C VAL A 236 14.94 -7.72 6.88
N THR A 237 15.69 -6.85 6.21
CA THR A 237 17.08 -6.53 6.55
C THR A 237 17.16 -5.34 7.50
N LYS A 238 16.17 -4.45 7.46
CA LYS A 238 16.07 -3.28 8.33
C LYS A 238 14.61 -2.87 8.52
N LEU A 239 14.30 -2.48 9.75
CA LEU A 239 13.07 -1.79 10.15
C LEU A 239 13.44 -0.37 10.54
N LEU A 240 12.95 0.60 9.78
CA LEU A 240 13.07 2.03 10.06
C LEU A 240 11.75 2.51 10.65
N PHE A 241 11.80 2.98 11.89
CA PHE A 241 10.70 3.67 12.54
C PHE A 241 11.03 5.15 12.58
N ASN A 242 10.57 5.88 11.57
CA ASN A 242 10.74 7.33 11.50
C ASN A 242 9.56 7.98 12.23
N GLY A 243 9.85 8.72 13.30
CA GLY A 243 8.82 9.50 13.98
C GLY A 243 8.13 10.45 13.00
N VAL A 244 6.81 10.44 13.02
CA VAL A 244 5.90 11.35 12.32
C VAL A 244 4.91 11.85 13.38
N ASP A 245 4.12 12.88 13.10
CA ASP A 245 3.24 13.51 14.10
C ASP A 245 2.46 12.48 14.96
N GLY A 246 2.36 12.72 16.27
CA GLY A 246 1.69 11.83 17.22
C GLY A 246 2.59 10.77 17.90
N GLU A 247 1.97 9.81 18.60
CA GLU A 247 2.65 8.72 19.29
C GLU A 247 2.57 7.42 18.46
N ASN A 248 3.72 6.90 18.05
CA ASN A 248 3.83 5.63 17.34
C ASN A 248 4.25 4.54 18.33
N ALA A 249 3.44 3.49 18.50
CA ALA A 249 3.67 2.48 19.51
C ALA A 249 3.50 1.05 18.97
N VAL A 250 4.52 0.23 19.13
CA VAL A 250 4.44 -1.22 18.88
C VAL A 250 4.50 -1.97 20.20
N GLU A 251 3.37 -2.55 20.62
CA GLU A 251 3.31 -3.30 21.88
C GLU A 251 4.21 -4.54 21.83
N LYS A 252 4.18 -5.31 20.72
CA LYS A 252 5.00 -6.50 20.54
C LYS A 252 5.64 -6.51 19.16
N LEU A 253 6.97 -6.40 19.12
CA LEU A 253 7.75 -6.44 17.89
C LEU A 253 8.45 -7.81 17.75
N TYR A 254 8.04 -8.59 16.77
CA TYR A 254 8.64 -9.90 16.44
C TYR A 254 9.65 -9.75 15.31
N VAL A 255 10.94 -9.89 15.61
CA VAL A 255 12.06 -9.79 14.66
C VAL A 255 12.68 -11.16 14.42
N ASN A 256 12.31 -11.81 13.32
CA ASN A 256 12.75 -13.17 13.01
C ASN A 256 14.10 -13.25 12.29
N GLY A 257 14.53 -12.18 11.61
CA GLY A 257 15.85 -12.10 10.99
C GLY A 257 16.94 -11.82 12.03
N ARG A 258 18.00 -12.63 12.02
CA ARG A 258 19.14 -12.44 12.92
C ARG A 258 19.84 -11.11 12.64
N ASP A 259 19.99 -10.78 11.36
CA ASP A 259 20.72 -9.60 10.91
C ASP A 259 19.86 -8.36 10.70
N THR A 260 18.54 -8.47 10.94
CA THR A 260 17.60 -7.36 10.85
C THR A 260 18.00 -6.25 11.80
N LYS A 261 18.31 -5.07 11.23
CA LYS A 261 18.55 -3.85 12.00
C LYS A 261 17.21 -3.24 12.40
N VAL A 262 17.12 -2.75 13.63
CA VAL A 262 15.98 -1.97 14.11
C VAL A 262 16.51 -0.59 14.44
N GLU A 263 15.94 0.42 13.82
CA GLU A 263 16.32 1.82 13.98
C GLU A 263 15.04 2.62 14.26
N ALA A 264 15.07 3.43 15.32
CA ALA A 264 14.00 4.35 15.66
C ALA A 264 14.60 5.76 15.64
N ASN A 265 14.17 6.55 14.67
CA ASN A 265 14.61 7.92 14.47
C ASN A 265 13.56 8.84 15.09
N GLU A 266 13.87 9.31 16.30
CA GLU A 266 13.14 10.37 16.99
C GLU A 266 13.91 11.67 16.76
N SER A 267 13.23 12.81 16.64
CA SER A 267 13.93 14.06 16.38
C SER A 267 14.84 14.48 17.55
N ARG A 268 15.93 15.15 17.17
CA ARG A 268 16.77 15.96 18.05
C ARG A 268 16.77 17.38 17.49
N GLY A 269 16.31 18.37 18.25
CA GLY A 269 16.32 19.79 17.84
C GLY A 269 14.97 20.30 17.32
N HIS A 270 15.00 21.17 16.31
CA HIS A 270 13.86 22.02 15.90
C HIS A 270 12.78 21.34 15.02
N ALA A 271 12.96 20.08 14.62
CA ALA A 271 11.93 19.30 13.93
C ALA A 271 11.09 18.51 14.96
N VAL A 272 9.76 18.64 14.92
CA VAL A 272 8.86 17.84 15.77
C VAL A 272 8.58 16.52 15.07
N LEU A 273 9.42 15.50 15.27
CA LEU A 273 9.08 14.13 14.90
C LEU A 273 8.42 13.47 16.12
N GLY A 274 7.31 12.76 15.90
CA GLY A 274 6.61 12.08 16.98
C GLY A 274 7.43 10.95 17.62
N LYS A 275 7.02 10.58 18.83
CA LYS A 275 7.72 9.60 19.66
C LYS A 275 7.50 8.17 19.15
N VAL A 276 8.53 7.33 19.20
CA VAL A 276 8.43 5.91 18.83
C VAL A 276 8.68 5.03 20.06
N SER A 277 7.67 4.25 20.46
CA SER A 277 7.75 3.40 21.65
C SER A 277 7.55 1.91 21.33
N PHE A 278 8.20 1.07 22.14
CA PHE A 278 8.14 -0.39 22.02
C PHE A 278 7.82 -1.01 23.38
N GLY A 279 6.84 -1.91 23.44
CA GLY A 279 6.52 -2.66 24.66
C GLY A 279 7.52 -3.79 24.91
N GLU A 280 7.50 -4.80 24.04
CA GLU A 280 8.35 -5.99 24.10
C GLU A 280 8.91 -6.36 22.73
N ILE A 281 10.16 -6.85 22.70
CA ILE A 281 10.81 -7.34 21.48
C ILE A 281 11.00 -8.86 21.56
N PHE A 282 10.47 -9.57 20.58
CA PHE A 282 10.59 -11.01 20.43
C PHE A 282 11.56 -11.31 19.29
N THR A 283 12.66 -12.01 19.58
CA THR A 283 13.69 -12.26 18.56
C THR A 283 14.37 -13.61 18.74
N VAL A 284 15.34 -13.89 17.85
CA VAL A 284 16.09 -15.15 17.80
C VAL A 284 17.47 -15.00 18.43
N GLU A 285 18.13 -16.13 18.70
CA GLU A 285 19.48 -16.13 19.27
C GLU A 285 20.49 -15.40 18.36
N ASN A 286 21.34 -14.58 18.98
CA ASN A 286 22.38 -13.75 18.36
C ASN A 286 21.84 -12.68 17.37
N ALA A 287 20.60 -12.23 17.54
CA ALA A 287 20.01 -11.21 16.67
C ALA A 287 20.48 -9.78 17.01
N LYS A 288 20.63 -8.91 15.99
CA LYS A 288 20.95 -7.48 16.17
C LYS A 288 19.88 -6.72 16.94
N ALA A 289 18.62 -7.16 16.85
CA ALA A 289 17.51 -6.60 17.64
C ALA A 289 17.75 -6.67 19.16
N ILE A 290 18.58 -7.61 19.65
CA ILE A 290 18.96 -7.69 21.07
C ILE A 290 19.76 -6.45 21.50
N SER A 291 20.68 -5.97 20.65
CA SER A 291 21.48 -4.78 20.95
C SER A 291 20.61 -3.53 20.99
N PHE A 292 19.65 -3.41 20.08
CA PHE A 292 18.65 -2.35 20.10
C PHE A 292 17.83 -2.38 21.40
N ALA A 293 17.26 -3.54 21.76
CA ALA A 293 16.49 -3.70 23.00
C ALA A 293 17.29 -3.32 24.24
N LYS A 294 18.57 -3.72 24.32
CA LYS A 294 19.46 -3.37 25.43
C LYS A 294 19.71 -1.87 25.52
N LYS A 295 20.03 -1.22 24.39
CA LYS A 295 20.29 0.23 24.30
C LYS A 295 19.09 1.04 24.81
N HIS A 296 17.89 0.63 24.41
CA HIS A 296 16.64 1.31 24.77
C HIS A 296 15.97 0.76 26.04
N LYS A 297 16.62 -0.17 26.77
CA LYS A 297 16.11 -0.80 28.01
C LYS A 297 14.72 -1.46 27.85
N ILE A 298 14.43 -1.99 26.66
CA ILE A 298 13.16 -2.67 26.31
C ILE A 298 13.22 -4.12 26.79
N THR A 299 12.09 -4.66 27.28
CA THR A 299 11.99 -6.09 27.62
C THR A 299 12.08 -6.91 26.34
N TYR A 300 12.92 -7.96 26.33
CA TYR A 300 13.07 -8.80 25.15
C TYR A 300 13.07 -10.29 25.43
N HIS A 301 12.68 -11.06 24.43
CA HIS A 301 12.49 -12.50 24.48
C HIS A 301 13.31 -13.18 23.39
N ILE A 302 14.03 -14.24 23.76
CA ILE A 302 14.80 -15.06 22.82
C ILE A 302 14.17 -16.45 22.76
N LYS A 303 13.73 -16.85 21.56
CA LYS A 303 13.27 -18.21 21.28
C LYS A 303 14.45 -19.07 20.86
N LYS A 304 14.63 -20.21 21.55
CA LYS A 304 15.68 -21.19 21.27
C LYS A 304 15.10 -22.59 21.23
N ALA A 305 14.99 -23.16 20.03
CA ALA A 305 14.61 -24.55 19.86
C ALA A 305 15.85 -25.45 19.74
N GLY A 306 15.78 -26.64 20.32
CA GLY A 306 16.79 -27.69 20.12
C GLY A 306 16.86 -28.15 18.66
N LYS A 307 17.79 -29.07 18.36
CA LYS A 307 17.93 -29.68 17.03
C LYS A 307 17.38 -31.11 17.02
N VAL A 308 16.58 -31.45 16.01
CA VAL A 308 16.19 -32.84 15.76
C VAL A 308 17.38 -33.55 15.10
N LYS A 309 18.06 -34.43 15.84
CA LYS A 309 19.25 -35.13 15.34
C LYS A 309 18.94 -36.18 14.28
N LYS A 310 17.85 -36.94 14.45
CA LYS A 310 17.45 -38.04 13.56
C LYS A 310 15.95 -38.24 13.58
N ALA A 311 15.38 -38.54 12.42
CA ALA A 311 14.04 -39.10 12.28
C ALA A 311 14.16 -40.57 11.86
N VAL A 312 13.40 -41.44 12.51
CA VAL A 312 13.34 -42.88 12.24
C VAL A 312 12.19 -43.14 11.26
N CYS A 313 12.46 -43.90 10.21
CA CYS A 313 11.49 -44.22 9.17
C CYS A 313 11.00 -45.66 9.30
N LYS A 314 9.68 -45.87 9.19
CA LYS A 314 9.04 -47.17 9.03
C LYS A 314 8.23 -47.16 7.73
N LYS A 315 8.57 -48.04 6.78
CA LYS A 315 7.79 -48.23 5.55
C LYS A 315 6.42 -48.82 5.91
N LYS A 316 5.37 -48.26 5.33
CA LYS A 316 3.99 -48.76 5.34
C LYS A 316 3.56 -48.99 3.89
N VAL A 317 2.46 -49.71 3.69
CA VAL A 317 1.88 -49.90 2.34
C VAL A 317 1.63 -48.52 1.72
N GLY A 318 2.31 -48.24 0.60
CA GLY A 318 2.24 -46.97 -0.13
C GLY A 318 2.82 -45.72 0.54
N LYS A 319 3.31 -45.78 1.81
CA LYS A 319 3.70 -44.58 2.59
C LYS A 319 4.91 -44.83 3.51
N TYR A 320 5.46 -43.75 4.05
CA TYR A 320 6.54 -43.76 5.04
C TYR A 320 6.07 -43.05 6.32
N LEU A 321 6.12 -43.74 7.45
CA LEU A 321 5.90 -43.15 8.77
C LEU A 321 7.24 -42.72 9.36
N TYR A 322 7.38 -41.44 9.67
CA TYR A 322 8.53 -40.92 10.39
C TYR A 322 8.19 -40.59 11.82
N THR A 323 9.11 -40.87 12.73
CA THR A 323 9.06 -40.49 14.15
C THR A 323 10.37 -39.84 14.57
N TRP A 324 10.33 -38.88 15.49
CA TRP A 324 11.53 -38.23 16.03
C TRP A 324 11.42 -37.98 17.53
N LYS A 325 12.56 -37.82 18.20
CA LYS A 325 12.59 -37.43 19.62
C LYS A 325 12.08 -36.00 19.76
N LYS A 326 11.26 -35.77 20.80
CA LYS A 326 10.81 -34.42 21.15
C LYS A 326 12.04 -33.60 21.55
N VAL A 327 12.23 -32.46 20.91
CA VAL A 327 13.20 -31.46 21.37
C VAL A 327 12.47 -30.45 22.24
N LYS A 328 13.23 -29.74 23.08
CA LYS A 328 12.72 -28.65 23.89
C LYS A 328 12.84 -27.33 23.13
N THR A 329 11.86 -26.46 23.31
CA THR A 329 11.96 -25.04 22.93
C THR A 329 11.88 -24.21 24.20
N ALA A 330 12.89 -23.39 24.43
CA ALA A 330 12.94 -22.46 25.54
C ALA A 330 12.68 -21.03 25.03
N VAL A 331 11.98 -20.24 25.84
CA VAL A 331 11.87 -18.79 25.71
C VAL A 331 12.61 -18.19 26.89
N HIS A 332 13.64 -17.40 26.61
CA HIS A 332 14.38 -16.62 27.60
C HIS A 332 13.87 -15.18 27.59
N THR A 333 13.28 -14.73 28.69
CA THR A 333 12.81 -13.35 28.87
C THR A 333 13.83 -12.55 29.66
N PHE A 334 14.19 -11.37 29.16
CA PHE A 334 15.11 -10.44 29.81
C PHE A 334 14.38 -9.14 30.12
N LYS A 335 14.20 -8.85 31.41
CA LYS A 335 13.51 -7.63 31.90
C LYS A 335 14.51 -6.71 32.60
N TYR A 336 14.43 -5.41 32.31
CA TYR A 336 15.26 -4.40 32.97
C TYR A 336 14.52 -3.79 34.17
N ASN A 337 15.13 -3.87 35.36
CA ASN A 337 14.72 -3.10 36.53
C ASN A 337 15.98 -2.80 37.35
N LYS A 338 16.62 -1.65 37.06
CA LYS A 338 17.97 -1.23 37.50
C LYS A 338 19.10 -2.16 37.01
N LYS A 339 18.86 -3.47 36.95
CA LYS A 339 19.70 -4.52 36.36
C LYS A 339 18.85 -5.47 35.50
N TRP A 340 19.49 -6.14 34.55
CA TRP A 340 18.84 -7.16 33.73
C TRP A 340 18.56 -8.44 34.53
N LYS A 341 17.33 -8.94 34.47
CA LYS A 341 16.92 -10.22 35.06
C LYS A 341 16.47 -11.18 33.95
N LYS A 342 16.94 -12.42 34.00
CA LYS A 342 16.59 -13.48 33.05
C LYS A 342 15.57 -14.45 33.69
N ASN A 343 14.49 -14.71 32.98
CA ASN A 343 13.55 -15.81 33.26
C ASN A 343 13.52 -16.77 32.07
N THR A 344 13.29 -18.06 32.30
CA THR A 344 13.23 -19.07 31.23
C THR A 344 11.99 -19.93 31.37
N LYS A 345 11.24 -20.08 30.27
CA LYS A 345 10.06 -20.96 30.19
C LYS A 345 10.21 -21.94 29.04
N GLU A 346 9.86 -23.20 29.25
CA GLU A 346 9.70 -24.17 28.18
C GLU A 346 8.34 -23.99 27.49
N VAL A 347 8.33 -24.00 26.15
CA VAL A 347 7.13 -23.90 25.32
C VAL A 347 7.03 -25.09 24.37
N PRO A 348 5.82 -25.44 23.87
CA PRO A 348 5.68 -26.51 22.89
C PRO A 348 6.52 -26.25 21.63
N THR A 349 7.32 -27.23 21.24
CA THR A 349 8.08 -27.15 19.98
C THR A 349 7.17 -27.38 18.79
N VAL A 350 7.24 -26.45 17.83
CA VAL A 350 6.66 -26.59 16.50
C VAL A 350 7.76 -27.04 15.54
N TYR A 351 7.43 -27.95 14.63
CA TYR A 351 8.32 -28.52 13.63
C TYR A 351 7.82 -28.18 12.23
N LYS A 352 8.70 -27.66 11.37
CA LYS A 352 8.54 -27.68 9.92
C LYS A 352 9.07 -29.01 9.39
N VAL A 353 8.21 -29.79 8.76
CA VAL A 353 8.55 -31.06 8.13
C VAL A 353 8.65 -30.83 6.64
N TYR A 354 9.84 -31.04 6.08
CA TYR A 354 10.09 -30.98 4.65
C TYR A 354 10.29 -32.38 4.11
N GLY A 355 9.93 -32.64 2.86
CA GLY A 355 10.24 -33.92 2.22
C GLY A 355 10.45 -33.84 0.73
N LYS A 356 11.01 -34.93 0.20
CA LYS A 356 11.28 -35.16 -1.23
C LYS A 356 11.15 -36.64 -1.57
N LYS A 357 10.79 -36.95 -2.82
CA LYS A 357 10.59 -38.33 -3.30
C LYS A 357 11.92 -39.04 -3.61
N THR A 358 12.87 -38.34 -4.22
CA THR A 358 14.18 -38.88 -4.64
C THR A 358 15.32 -38.28 -3.82
N LYS A 359 16.52 -38.88 -3.88
CA LYS A 359 17.71 -38.33 -3.21
C LYS A 359 18.13 -36.97 -3.78
N SER A 360 18.00 -36.75 -5.09
CA SER A 360 18.36 -35.52 -5.79
C SER A 360 17.28 -34.42 -5.75
N GLY A 361 16.04 -34.75 -5.37
CA GLY A 361 14.94 -33.78 -5.41
C GLY A 361 15.08 -32.60 -4.44
N LYS A 362 14.34 -31.53 -4.72
CA LYS A 362 14.21 -30.35 -3.83
C LYS A 362 13.27 -30.67 -2.68
N TYR A 363 13.64 -30.25 -1.47
CA TYR A 363 12.76 -30.33 -0.31
C TYR A 363 11.62 -29.34 -0.45
N ARG A 364 10.38 -29.82 -0.27
CA ARG A 364 9.17 -28.99 -0.15
C ARG A 364 8.60 -29.09 1.27
N LEU A 365 7.99 -28.02 1.76
CA LEU A 365 7.30 -28.04 3.04
C LEU A 365 6.09 -28.98 2.92
N LEU A 366 5.98 -29.95 3.85
CA LEU A 366 4.89 -30.92 3.89
C LEU A 366 3.92 -30.61 5.03
N ALA A 367 4.43 -30.16 6.17
CA ALA A 367 3.61 -29.83 7.33
C ALA A 367 4.32 -28.88 8.30
N ILE A 368 3.50 -28.17 9.08
CA ILE A 368 3.87 -27.49 10.31
C ILE A 368 3.11 -28.20 11.45
N THR A 369 3.82 -28.80 12.40
CA THR A 369 3.18 -29.65 13.42
C THR A 369 3.85 -29.57 14.78
N LYS A 370 3.09 -29.81 15.85
CA LYS A 370 3.61 -30.07 17.20
C LYS A 370 3.82 -31.56 17.47
N ALA A 371 3.36 -32.43 16.56
CA ALA A 371 3.48 -33.87 16.68
C ALA A 371 4.93 -34.33 16.51
N LYS A 372 5.26 -35.47 17.13
CA LYS A 372 6.57 -36.14 17.01
C LYS A 372 6.61 -37.21 15.92
N ARG A 373 5.60 -37.22 15.05
CA ARG A 373 5.43 -38.21 13.99
C ARG A 373 4.70 -37.60 12.80
N TYR A 374 5.01 -38.09 11.60
CA TYR A 374 4.37 -37.65 10.36
C TYR A 374 4.43 -38.76 9.31
N THR A 375 3.31 -38.97 8.61
CA THR A 375 3.20 -39.97 7.53
C THR A 375 3.19 -39.25 6.19
N THR A 376 4.00 -39.71 5.23
CA THR A 376 4.11 -39.09 3.90
C THR A 376 4.49 -40.11 2.83
N GLU A 377 4.25 -39.78 1.57
CA GLU A 377 4.77 -40.52 0.41
C GLU A 377 6.24 -40.19 0.11
N CYS A 378 6.79 -39.13 0.72
CA CYS A 378 8.19 -38.77 0.53
C CYS A 378 9.13 -39.76 1.24
N LYS A 379 10.05 -40.36 0.48
CA LYS A 379 11.07 -41.30 0.97
C LYS A 379 12.18 -40.63 1.80
N TYR A 380 12.30 -39.31 1.74
CA TYR A 380 13.26 -38.53 2.52
C TYR A 380 12.57 -37.34 3.16
N ILE A 381 12.84 -37.10 4.45
CA ILE A 381 12.36 -35.94 5.17
C ILE A 381 13.48 -35.21 5.91
N LYS A 382 13.26 -33.91 6.14
CA LYS A 382 14.03 -33.07 7.05
C LYS A 382 13.06 -32.44 8.05
N VAL A 383 13.31 -32.62 9.34
CA VAL A 383 12.49 -32.05 10.41
C VAL A 383 13.26 -30.93 11.07
N VAL A 384 12.71 -29.71 11.04
CA VAL A 384 13.35 -28.52 11.57
C VAL A 384 12.45 -27.88 12.64
N PRO A 385 12.87 -27.87 13.90
CA PRO A 385 12.22 -27.08 14.94
C PRO A 385 12.18 -25.60 14.55
N VAL A 386 11.03 -24.96 14.69
CA VAL A 386 10.82 -23.56 14.30
C VAL A 386 11.49 -22.64 15.31
N GLN A 387 12.46 -21.87 14.83
CA GLN A 387 13.16 -20.83 15.61
C GLN A 387 12.47 -19.47 15.50
N GLU A 388 11.77 -19.22 14.39
CA GLU A 388 10.95 -18.03 14.17
C GLU A 388 9.81 -17.99 15.20
N TRP A 389 9.40 -16.79 15.61
CA TRP A 389 8.31 -16.57 16.56
C TRP A 389 6.96 -16.99 16.01
#